data_AF-A0A3C0DQ73-F1
#
_entry.id   AF-A0A3C0DQ73-F1
#
_cell.length_a   1.000
_cell.length_b   1.000
_cell.length_c   1.000
_cell.angle_alpha   90.00
_cell.angle_beta   90.00
_cell.angle_gamma   90.00
#
_symmetry.space_group_name_H-M   'P 1'
#
loop_
_entity.id
_entity.type
_entity.pdbx_description
1 polymer ?
#
loop_
_entity_poly.entity_id
_entity_poly.type
_entity_poly.pdbx_seq_one_letter_code
_entity_poly.pdbx_strand_id
1 'polypeptide(L)'
;MVTATAADGDPDAKQEVRTAAAIKLLKERKDVSLSYVKGLVCPSCALGIRIKVSKLPFVDSTRYKRGVDMDARTQLLTVALLPGLKPNDESLAKAITAAGYDPVERYSLESGQLESHPYTKAKKSK
;
A
#
# COMPACT_ATOMS: atom_id res chain seq x y z
N MET A 1 28.55 1.90 7.04
CA MET A 1 27.82 0.89 6.25
C MET A 1 27.25 -0.14 7.21
N VAL A 2 25.94 -0.18 7.40
CA VAL A 2 25.28 -1.23 8.22
C VAL A 2 24.11 -1.76 7.40
N THR A 3 24.36 -2.83 6.66
CA THR A 3 23.34 -3.66 6.03
C THR A 3 22.71 -4.51 7.11
N ALA A 4 21.50 -4.15 7.55
CA ALA A 4 20.68 -5.00 8.41
C ALA A 4 20.12 -6.15 7.55
N THR A 5 20.67 -7.34 7.75
CA THR A 5 20.21 -8.60 7.17
C THR A 5 18.89 -8.98 7.81
N ALA A 6 17.79 -8.93 7.06
CA ALA A 6 16.56 -9.63 7.41
C ALA A 6 16.63 -11.05 6.84
N ALA A 7 16.48 -12.06 7.71
CA ALA A 7 16.41 -13.46 7.32
C ALA A 7 15.05 -13.79 6.68
N ASP A 8 15.11 -14.61 5.63
CA ASP A 8 14.02 -15.19 4.81
C ASP A 8 13.29 -14.27 3.81
N GLY A 9 13.69 -14.40 2.53
CA GLY A 9 12.81 -14.29 1.37
C GLY A 9 12.75 -12.94 0.64
N ASP A 10 13.66 -12.76 -0.33
CA ASP A 10 13.80 -11.61 -1.26
C ASP A 10 14.09 -10.24 -0.62
N PRO A 11 15.10 -9.48 -1.07
CA PRO A 11 15.34 -8.15 -0.54
C PRO A 11 14.13 -7.24 -0.82
N ASP A 12 13.66 -6.51 0.19
CA ASP A 12 12.69 -5.43 0.01
C ASP A 12 13.14 -4.55 -1.17
N ALA A 13 12.19 -4.12 -2.01
CA ALA A 13 12.49 -3.26 -3.14
C ALA A 13 13.27 -2.02 -2.66
N LYS A 14 14.34 -1.66 -3.39
CA LYS A 14 15.10 -0.44 -3.10
C LYS A 14 14.15 0.75 -3.08
N GLN A 15 14.32 1.63 -2.09
CA GLN A 15 13.43 2.77 -1.88
C GLN A 15 13.30 3.65 -3.14
N GLU A 16 14.39 3.81 -3.90
CA GLU A 16 14.43 4.57 -5.16
C GLU A 16 13.54 3.95 -6.25
N VAL A 17 13.52 2.62 -6.35
CA VAL A 17 12.67 1.90 -7.32
C VAL A 17 11.20 2.05 -6.94
N ARG A 18 10.91 1.96 -5.64
CA ARG A 18 9.56 2.11 -5.11
C ARG A 18 9.02 3.54 -5.30
N THR A 19 9.81 4.56 -4.99
CA THR A 19 9.38 5.96 -5.13
C THR A 19 9.18 6.34 -6.60
N ALA A 20 10.06 5.88 -7.50
CA ALA A 20 9.89 6.07 -8.94
C ALA A 20 8.60 5.43 -9.46
N ALA A 21 8.31 4.21 -9.02
CA ALA A 21 7.06 3.52 -9.37
C ALA A 21 5.83 4.24 -8.79
N ALA A 22 5.91 4.72 -7.54
CA ALA A 22 4.82 5.44 -6.90
C ALA A 22 4.50 6.75 -7.63
N ILE A 23 5.50 7.54 -8.00
CA ILE A 23 5.34 8.76 -8.79
C ILE A 23 4.66 8.46 -10.12
N LYS A 24 5.12 7.42 -10.84
CA LYS A 24 4.55 7.02 -12.12
C LYS A 24 3.07 6.66 -11.97
N LEU A 25 2.75 5.80 -11.01
CA LEU A 25 1.38 5.34 -10.76
C LEU A 25 0.45 6.49 -10.35
N LEU A 26 0.89 7.41 -9.48
CA LEU A 26 0.10 8.57 -9.05
C LEU A 26 -0.13 9.59 -10.18
N LYS A 27 0.79 9.69 -11.15
CA LYS A 27 0.61 10.54 -12.33
C LYS A 27 -0.32 9.93 -13.36
N GLU A 28 -0.25 8.61 -13.58
CA GLU A 28 -1.04 7.89 -14.58
C GLU A 28 -2.47 7.60 -14.11
N ARG A 29 -2.66 7.37 -12.80
CA ARG A 29 -3.94 6.90 -12.24
C ARG A 29 -4.56 7.98 -11.37
N LYS A 30 -5.81 8.33 -11.68
CA LYS A 30 -6.65 9.20 -10.84
C LYS A 30 -7.39 8.38 -9.79
N ASP A 31 -7.72 9.04 -8.68
CA ASP A 31 -8.50 8.49 -7.58
C ASP A 31 -7.92 7.15 -7.08
N VAL A 32 -6.63 7.15 -6.76
CA VAL A 32 -5.95 6.00 -6.17
C VAL A 32 -5.19 6.40 -4.92
N SER A 33 -5.10 5.47 -3.97
CA SER A 33 -4.17 5.54 -2.85
C SER A 33 -3.07 4.50 -3.05
N LEU A 34 -1.81 4.89 -2.83
CA LEU A 34 -0.67 3.97 -2.88
C LEU A 34 -0.11 3.78 -1.48
N SER A 35 0.11 2.52 -1.11
CA SER A 35 0.71 2.16 0.18
C SER A 35 1.88 1.23 -0.02
N TYR A 36 3.01 1.51 0.63
CA TYR A 36 4.06 0.52 0.81
C TYR A 36 3.65 -0.48 1.89
N VAL A 37 3.63 -1.76 1.51
CA VAL A 37 3.31 -2.87 2.41
C VAL A 37 4.49 -3.81 2.49
N LYS A 38 5.13 -3.87 3.66
CA LYS A 38 6.27 -4.76 3.88
C LYS A 38 5.79 -6.22 3.91
N GLY A 39 6.58 -7.11 3.31
CA GLY A 39 6.25 -8.54 3.18
C GLY A 39 5.32 -8.86 2.01
N LEU A 40 4.95 -7.88 1.17
CA LEU A 40 4.22 -8.12 -0.08
C LEU A 40 5.16 -8.70 -1.16
N VAL A 41 5.51 -9.98 -1.03
CA VAL A 41 6.39 -10.69 -1.99
C VAL A 41 5.62 -11.58 -2.99
N CYS A 42 4.35 -11.88 -2.68
CA CYS A 42 3.51 -12.71 -3.52
C CYS A 42 2.03 -12.24 -3.48
N PRO A 43 1.46 -11.80 -4.62
CA PRO A 43 0.09 -11.29 -4.66
C PRO A 43 -0.99 -12.33 -4.33
N SER A 44 -0.72 -13.62 -4.53
CA SER A 44 -1.65 -14.69 -4.16
C SER A 44 -1.64 -14.95 -2.65
N CYS A 45 -0.48 -14.88 -1.99
CA CYS A 45 -0.36 -14.92 -0.54
C CYS A 45 -1.10 -13.74 0.11
N ALA A 46 -1.10 -12.58 -0.55
CA ALA A 46 -1.75 -11.36 -0.09
C ALA A 46 -3.25 -11.25 -0.43
N LEU A 47 -3.91 -12.36 -0.76
CA LEU A 47 -5.35 -12.35 -1.07
C LEU A 47 -6.20 -11.77 0.09
N GLY A 48 -5.74 -11.96 1.33
CA GLY A 48 -6.36 -11.36 2.52
C GLY A 48 -6.44 -9.83 2.44
N ILE A 49 -5.40 -9.17 1.92
CA ILE A 49 -5.40 -7.71 1.74
C ILE A 49 -6.52 -7.32 0.80
N ARG A 50 -6.63 -7.99 -0.36
CA ARG A 50 -7.67 -7.73 -1.35
C ARG A 50 -9.07 -7.83 -0.75
N ILE A 51 -9.35 -8.88 0.02
CA ILE A 51 -10.68 -9.11 0.63
C ILE A 51 -11.01 -8.08 1.71
N LYS A 52 -10.02 -7.69 2.52
CA LYS A 52 -10.23 -6.76 3.65
C LYS A 52 -10.34 -5.32 3.18
N VAL A 53 -9.45 -4.90 2.27
CA VAL A 53 -9.43 -3.55 1.71
C VAL A 53 -10.64 -3.30 0.82
N SER A 54 -11.10 -4.28 0.03
CA SER A 54 -12.28 -4.12 -0.85
C SER A 54 -13.59 -3.84 -0.11
N LYS A 55 -13.63 -4.02 1.21
CA LYS A 55 -14.81 -3.79 2.05
C LYS A 55 -14.85 -2.38 2.64
N LEU A 56 -13.79 -1.58 2.45
CA LEU A 56 -13.72 -0.23 2.97
C LEU A 56 -14.65 0.68 2.16
N PRO A 57 -15.39 1.60 2.80
CA PRO A 57 -16.45 2.38 2.17
C PRO A 57 -15.95 3.37 1.11
N PHE A 58 -14.65 3.69 1.12
CA PHE A 58 -14.02 4.58 0.16
C PHE A 58 -13.42 3.86 -1.05
N VAL A 59 -13.49 2.52 -1.10
CA VAL A 59 -12.84 1.71 -2.13
C VAL A 59 -13.79 1.43 -3.29
N ASP A 60 -13.36 1.75 -4.49
CA ASP A 60 -14.06 1.40 -5.71
C ASP A 60 -13.75 -0.04 -6.11
N SER A 61 -14.60 -0.97 -5.67
CA SER A 61 -14.44 -2.40 -5.94
C SER A 61 -14.60 -2.79 -7.41
N THR A 62 -15.08 -1.89 -8.28
CA THR A 62 -15.27 -2.15 -9.72
C THR A 62 -13.97 -2.07 -10.52
N ARG A 63 -12.97 -1.37 -9.99
CA ARG A 63 -11.64 -1.21 -10.61
C ARG A 63 -10.69 -2.33 -10.15
N TYR A 64 -9.68 -2.64 -10.96
CA TYR A 64 -8.67 -3.66 -10.64
C TYR A 64 -9.26 -5.03 -10.25
N LYS A 65 -8.67 -5.72 -9.28
CA LYS A 65 -9.22 -6.94 -8.68
C LYS A 65 -9.86 -6.58 -7.34
N ARG A 66 -11.15 -6.23 -7.35
CA ARG A 66 -11.93 -5.77 -6.17
C ARG A 66 -11.40 -4.47 -5.56
N GLY A 67 -11.05 -3.50 -6.40
CA GLY A 67 -10.53 -2.19 -5.99
C GLY A 67 -9.07 -2.19 -5.55
N VAL A 68 -8.35 -3.31 -5.73
CA VAL A 68 -6.98 -3.47 -5.26
C VAL A 68 -6.09 -4.05 -6.36
N ASP A 69 -4.95 -3.40 -6.58
CA ASP A 69 -3.84 -3.86 -7.42
C ASP A 69 -2.59 -3.98 -6.55
N MET A 70 -1.85 -5.08 -6.71
CA MET A 70 -0.72 -5.42 -5.84
C MET A 70 0.49 -5.72 -6.71
N ASP A 71 1.54 -4.92 -6.56
CA ASP A 71 2.81 -5.12 -7.25
C ASP A 71 3.86 -5.60 -6.26
N ALA A 72 4.14 -6.91 -6.28
CA ALA A 72 5.15 -7.50 -5.39
C ALA A 72 6.58 -7.04 -5.70
N ARG A 73 6.86 -6.59 -6.94
CA ARG A 73 8.22 -6.14 -7.32
C ARG A 73 8.60 -4.82 -6.66
N THR A 74 7.63 -3.95 -6.46
CA THR A 74 7.80 -2.63 -5.83
C THR A 74 7.24 -2.60 -4.41
N GLN A 75 6.51 -3.65 -4.02
CA GLN A 75 5.77 -3.80 -2.77
C GLN A 75 4.72 -2.70 -2.58
N LEU A 76 4.17 -2.22 -3.70
CA LEU A 76 3.14 -1.21 -3.72
C LEU A 76 1.76 -1.84 -3.79
N LEU A 77 0.92 -1.43 -2.86
CA LEU A 77 -0.52 -1.66 -2.86
C LEU A 77 -1.20 -0.43 -3.47
N THR A 78 -1.89 -0.61 -4.60
CA THR A 78 -2.77 0.41 -5.18
C THR A 78 -4.21 0.12 -4.80
N VAL A 79 -4.87 1.10 -4.23
CA VAL A 79 -6.28 1.05 -3.85
C VAL A 79 -7.04 2.04 -4.71
N ALA A 80 -7.99 1.56 -5.52
CA ALA A 80 -8.93 2.43 -6.22
C ALA A 80 -9.88 3.09 -5.22
N LEU A 81 -9.99 4.40 -5.31
CA LEU A 81 -10.91 5.18 -4.51
C LEU A 81 -12.17 5.48 -5.32
N LEU A 82 -13.31 5.58 -4.63
CA LEU A 82 -14.50 6.16 -5.21
C LEU A 82 -14.26 7.65 -5.52
N PRO A 83 -14.88 8.20 -6.59
CA PRO A 83 -14.68 9.58 -6.98
C PRO A 83 -14.97 10.56 -5.83
N GLY A 84 -14.02 11.46 -5.57
CA GLY A 84 -14.16 12.48 -4.51
C GLY A 84 -13.95 11.99 -3.08
N LEU A 85 -13.71 10.68 -2.87
CA LEU A 85 -13.38 10.15 -1.55
C LEU A 85 -11.86 10.08 -1.34
N LYS A 86 -11.44 10.39 -0.11
CA LYS A 86 -10.06 10.25 0.35
C LYS A 86 -9.92 8.94 1.15
N PRO A 87 -8.74 8.31 1.13
CA PRO A 87 -8.50 7.14 1.95
C PRO A 87 -8.54 7.53 3.43
N ASN A 88 -9.11 6.66 4.27
CA ASN A 88 -8.94 6.75 5.71
C ASN A 88 -7.73 5.89 6.09
N ASP A 89 -6.63 6.55 6.45
CA ASP A 89 -5.33 5.89 6.67
C ASP A 89 -5.38 4.88 7.83
N GLU A 90 -6.13 5.16 8.90
CA GLU A 90 -6.33 4.23 10.01
C GLU A 90 -7.07 2.96 9.56
N SER A 91 -8.17 3.11 8.85
CA SER A 91 -8.99 1.99 8.37
C SER A 91 -8.23 1.14 7.35
N LEU A 92 -7.46 1.79 6.48
CA LEU A 92 -6.62 1.13 5.50
C LEU A 92 -5.49 0.33 6.18
N ALA A 93 -4.77 0.96 7.12
CA ALA A 93 -3.73 0.29 7.90
C ALA A 93 -4.29 -0.90 8.67
N LYS A 94 -5.43 -0.73 9.36
CA LYS A 94 -6.11 -1.80 10.10
C LYS A 94 -6.51 -2.96 9.19
N ALA A 95 -6.99 -2.69 7.98
CA ALA A 95 -7.35 -3.73 7.02
C ALA A 95 -6.13 -4.53 6.54
N ILE A 96 -5.00 -3.85 6.29
CA ILE A 96 -3.73 -4.48 5.88
C ILE A 96 -3.14 -5.30 7.04
N THR A 97 -3.10 -4.76 8.25
CA THR A 97 -2.64 -5.49 9.45
C THR A 97 -3.52 -6.69 9.77
N ALA A 98 -4.84 -6.56 9.63
CA ALA A 98 -5.78 -7.67 9.82
C ALA A 98 -5.65 -8.76 8.74
N ALA A 99 -4.96 -8.48 7.63
CA ALA A 99 -4.60 -9.46 6.62
C ALA A 99 -3.22 -10.12 6.87
N GLY A 100 -2.52 -9.75 7.95
CA GLY A 100 -1.22 -10.31 8.32
C GLY A 100 0.00 -9.58 7.76
N TYR A 101 -0.17 -8.35 7.25
CA TYR A 101 0.90 -7.57 6.63
C TYR A 101 1.23 -6.29 7.41
N ASP A 102 2.41 -5.73 7.18
CA ASP A 102 2.87 -4.51 7.86
C ASP A 102 2.75 -3.30 6.90
N PRO A 103 1.72 -2.44 7.05
CA PRO A 103 1.62 -1.20 6.30
C PRO A 103 2.65 -0.19 6.82
N VAL A 104 3.53 0.31 5.96
CA VAL A 104 4.64 1.17 6.37
C VAL A 104 4.31 2.64 6.15
N GLU A 105 4.01 3.02 4.92
CA GLU A 105 3.73 4.40 4.54
C GLU A 105 2.78 4.49 3.35
N ARG A 106 1.99 5.56 3.29
CA ARG A 106 1.17 5.93 2.14
C ARG A 106 1.89 6.97 1.31
N TYR A 107 1.84 6.85 -0.01
CA TYR A 107 2.32 7.86 -0.92
C TYR A 107 1.18 8.74 -1.44
N SER A 108 1.44 10.04 -1.56
CA SER A 108 0.62 10.97 -2.35
C SER A 108 1.51 11.88 -3.18
N LEU A 109 0.92 12.47 -4.21
CA LEU A 109 1.57 13.50 -5.00
C LEU A 109 1.05 14.87 -4.54
N GLU A 110 1.90 15.68 -3.92
CA GLU A 110 1.58 17.06 -3.54
C GLU A 110 2.49 18.00 -4.32
N SER A 111 1.90 18.95 -5.05
CA SER A 111 2.66 19.92 -5.87
C SER A 111 3.69 19.30 -6.83
N GLY A 112 3.45 18.07 -7.30
CA GLY A 112 4.36 17.34 -8.19
C GLY A 112 5.49 16.58 -7.48
N GLN A 113 5.59 16.69 -6.16
CA GLN A 113 6.54 15.96 -5.32
C GLN A 113 5.85 14.77 -4.65
N LEU A 114 6.61 13.69 -4.45
CA LEU A 114 6.11 12.52 -3.75
C LEU A 114 6.22 12.76 -2.24
N GLU A 115 5.07 12.77 -1.57
CA GLU A 115 4.99 12.84 -0.12
C GLU A 115 4.74 11.45 0.44
N SER A 116 5.51 11.08 1.47
CA SER A 116 5.36 9.84 2.23
C SER A 116 4.72 10.12 3.58
N HIS A 117 3.60 9.45 3.85
CA HIS A 117 2.83 9.56 5.08
C HIS A 117 2.93 8.24 5.85
N PRO A 118 3.79 8.15 6.89
CA PRO A 118 3.94 6.92 7.66
C PRO A 118 2.64 6.52 8.35
N TYR A 119 2.30 5.23 8.31
CA TYR A 119 1.18 4.74 9.10
C TYR A 119 1.59 4.75 10.58
N THR A 120 0.79 5.43 11.41
CA THR A 120 0.95 5.29 12.86
C THR A 120 0.62 3.86 13.22
N LYS A 121 1.59 3.10 13.75
CA LYS A 121 1.33 1.78 14.30
C LYS A 121 0.29 1.95 15.40
N ALA A 122 -0.95 1.51 15.14
CA ALA A 122 -1.96 1.44 16.18
C ALA A 122 -1.36 0.63 17.32
N LYS A 123 -1.12 1.28 18.47
CA LYS A 123 -0.64 0.59 19.67
C LYS A 123 -1.60 -0.57 19.90
N LYS A 124 -1.11 -1.81 19.84
CA LYS A 124 -1.89 -2.97 20.26
C LYS A 124 -2.18 -2.79 21.75
N SER A 125 -3.36 -2.30 22.09
CA SER A 125 -3.87 -2.39 23.46
C SER A 125 -3.99 -3.88 23.78
N LYS A 126 -3.22 -4.29 24.79
CA LYS A 126 -3.09 -5.65 25.30
C LYS A 126 -4.39 -6.15 25.91
#